data_AF-A0A520C6D8-F1
#
_entry.id   AF-A0A520C6D8-F1
#
_cell.length_a   1.000
_cell.length_b   1.000
_cell.length_c   1.000
_cell.angle_alpha   90.00
_cell.angle_beta   90.00
_cell.angle_gamma   90.00
#
_symmetry.space_group_name_H-M   'P 1'
#
loop_
_entity.id
_entity.type
_entity.pdbx_description
1 polymer ?
#
loop_
_entity_poly.entity_id
_entity_poly.type
_entity_poly.pdbx_seq_one_letter_code
_entity_poly.pdbx_strand_id
1 'polypeptide(L)'
;VNIASKNGFNVFPIHSAVAVNNLNLTKTLLDAGAYPNVCQKSGVAPLHTAAQNGNIEIIIALLEKGAEVTLRMEGGKLPADLAAEKGFAEIAEILMPED
;
A
#
# COMPACT_ATOMS: atom_id res chain seq x y z
N VAL A 1 1.59 -10.65 11.50
CA VAL A 1 0.60 -11.64 11.00
C VAL A 1 0.69 -11.73 9.47
N ASN A 2 1.33 -12.76 8.94
CA ASN A 2 1.35 -13.07 7.50
C ASN A 2 0.69 -14.43 7.32
N ILE A 3 -0.56 -14.46 6.84
CA ILE A 3 -1.32 -15.70 6.69
C ILE A 3 -1.28 -16.09 5.21
N ALA A 4 -0.46 -17.09 4.89
CA ALA A 4 -0.50 -17.71 3.57
C ALA A 4 -1.84 -18.44 3.41
N SER A 5 -2.69 -17.99 2.49
CA SER A 5 -3.96 -18.68 2.20
C SER A 5 -3.69 -19.89 1.31
N LYS A 6 -4.38 -21.00 1.57
CA LYS A 6 -4.25 -22.29 0.87
C LYS A 6 -4.54 -22.23 -0.65
N ASN A 7 -5.06 -21.10 -1.15
CA ASN A 7 -5.37 -20.87 -2.56
C ASN A 7 -4.18 -20.33 -3.37
N GLY A 8 -2.97 -20.31 -2.82
CA GLY A 8 -1.78 -19.81 -3.50
C GLY A 8 -1.71 -18.28 -3.63
N PHE A 9 -2.61 -17.55 -2.97
CA PHE A 9 -2.47 -16.10 -2.77
C PHE A 9 -1.95 -15.87 -1.34
N ASN A 10 -0.79 -15.21 -1.20
CA ASN A 10 -0.41 -14.66 0.10
C ASN A 10 -1.38 -13.52 0.39
N VAL A 11 -2.39 -13.80 1.22
CA VAL A 11 -3.37 -12.79 1.64
C VAL A 11 -2.79 -12.13 2.89
N PHE A 12 -2.10 -11.01 2.70
CA PHE A 12 -1.72 -10.20 3.84
C PHE A 12 -2.96 -9.41 4.29
N PRO A 13 -3.40 -9.53 5.56
CA PRO A 13 -4.60 -8.85 6.04
C PRO A 13 -4.61 -7.34 5.80
N ILE A 14 -3.42 -6.73 5.79
CA ILE A 14 -3.25 -5.30 5.52
C ILE A 14 -3.67 -4.91 4.09
N HIS A 15 -3.42 -5.75 3.08
CA HIS A 15 -3.91 -5.47 1.71
C HIS A 15 -5.43 -5.46 1.68
N SER A 16 -6.09 -6.40 2.36
CA SER A 16 -7.55 -6.42 2.42
C SER A 16 -8.09 -5.18 3.12
N ALA A 17 -7.49 -4.77 4.25
CA ALA A 17 -7.89 -3.58 4.98
C ALA A 17 -7.77 -2.30 4.12
N VAL A 18 -6.66 -2.15 3.40
CA VAL A 18 -6.43 -1.03 2.49
C VAL A 18 -7.34 -1.09 1.27
N ALA A 19 -7.57 -2.27 0.70
CA ALA A 19 -8.43 -2.46 -0.48
C ALA A 19 -9.88 -2.07 -0.20
N VAL A 20 -10.39 -2.36 1.01
CA VAL A 20 -11.74 -1.91 1.45
C VAL A 20 -11.73 -0.49 2.05
N ASN A 21 -10.61 0.22 1.96
CA ASN A 21 -10.44 1.59 2.42
C ASN A 21 -10.72 1.80 3.92
N ASN A 22 -10.41 0.79 4.75
CA ASN A 22 -10.67 0.82 6.19
C ASN A 22 -9.44 1.30 6.97
N LEU A 23 -9.39 2.60 7.26
CA LEU A 23 -8.29 3.24 7.99
C LEU A 23 -8.09 2.62 9.39
N ASN A 24 -9.16 2.43 10.15
CA ASN A 24 -9.07 1.93 11.53
C ASN A 24 -8.47 0.52 11.57
N LEU A 25 -8.92 -0.36 10.68
CA LEU A 25 -8.36 -1.70 10.57
C LEU A 25 -6.90 -1.65 10.09
N THR A 26 -6.57 -0.78 9.14
CA THR A 26 -5.20 -0.60 8.65
C THR A 26 -4.26 -0.18 9.78
N LYS A 27 -4.61 0.85 10.55
CA LYS A 27 -3.86 1.30 11.73
C LYS A 27 -3.71 0.19 12.76
N THR A 28 -4.81 -0.50 13.09
CA THR A 28 -4.80 -1.63 14.04
C THR A 28 -3.82 -2.72 13.61
N LEU A 29 -3.79 -3.08 12.33
CA LEU A 29 -2.87 -4.09 11.81
C LEU A 29 -1.41 -3.61 11.86
N LEU A 30 -1.16 -2.36 11.49
CA LEU A 30 0.17 -1.76 11.55
C LEU A 30 0.70 -1.69 12.99
N ASP A 31 -0.14 -1.29 13.94
CA ASP A 31 0.18 -1.24 15.37
C ASP A 31 0.39 -2.66 15.95
N ALA A 32 -0.28 -3.66 15.40
CA ALA A 32 -0.05 -5.07 15.71
C ALA A 32 1.20 -5.66 15.01
N GLY A 33 2.03 -4.83 14.39
CA GLY A 33 3.28 -5.24 13.74
C GLY A 33 3.11 -5.84 12.35
N ALA A 34 2.04 -5.48 11.62
CA ALA A 34 1.98 -5.76 10.19
C ALA A 34 3.08 -4.99 9.47
N TYR A 35 3.86 -5.69 8.65
CA TYR A 35 4.92 -5.08 7.86
C TYR A 35 4.30 -4.28 6.71
N PRO A 36 4.58 -2.97 6.55
CA PRO A 36 3.91 -2.13 5.56
C PRO A 36 4.37 -2.40 4.12
N ASN A 37 5.55 -3.01 3.91
CA ASN A 37 6.14 -3.28 2.60
C ASN A 37 5.90 -4.72 2.14
N VAL A 38 4.86 -5.39 2.65
CA VAL A 38 4.50 -6.74 2.19
C VAL A 38 4.03 -6.70 0.73
N CYS A 39 4.62 -7.51 -0.13
CA CYS A 39 4.24 -7.56 -1.54
C CYS A 39 3.42 -8.82 -1.86
N GLN A 40 2.31 -8.64 -2.59
CA GLN A 40 1.63 -9.76 -3.26
C GLN A 40 2.50 -10.33 -4.38
N LYS A 41 2.06 -11.43 -5.01
CA LYS A 41 2.80 -12.11 -6.10
C LYS A 41 3.21 -11.18 -7.24
N SER A 42 2.39 -10.18 -7.56
CA SER A 42 2.64 -9.17 -8.59
C SER A 42 3.46 -7.97 -8.09
N GLY A 43 4.12 -8.05 -6.93
CA GLY A 43 4.88 -6.93 -6.37
C GLY A 43 4.01 -5.82 -5.76
N VAL A 44 2.69 -5.98 -5.73
CA VAL A 44 1.77 -4.96 -5.18
C VAL A 44 1.93 -4.88 -3.66
N ALA A 45 2.45 -3.74 -3.20
CA ALA A 45 2.50 -3.36 -1.79
C ALA A 45 1.22 -2.62 -1.35
N PRO A 46 0.88 -2.56 -0.04
CA PRO A 46 -0.25 -1.81 0.48
C PRO A 46 -0.30 -0.36 -0.03
N LEU A 47 0.87 0.29 -0.16
CA LEU A 47 0.97 1.66 -0.63
C LEU A 47 0.47 1.84 -2.07
N HIS A 48 0.68 0.85 -2.95
CA HIS A 48 0.12 0.86 -4.32
C HIS A 48 -1.41 0.86 -4.29
N THR A 49 -2.01 0.00 -3.45
CA THR A 49 -3.47 -0.08 -3.30
C THR A 49 -4.04 1.21 -2.72
N ALA A 50 -3.38 1.80 -1.71
CA ALA A 50 -3.81 3.06 -1.12
C ALA A 50 -3.74 4.23 -2.13
N ALA A 51 -2.66 4.30 -2.92
CA ALA A 51 -2.47 5.27 -3.99
C ALA A 51 -3.55 5.15 -5.07
N GLN A 52 -3.86 3.92 -5.50
CA GLN A 52 -4.93 3.65 -6.46
C GLN A 52 -6.33 4.03 -5.93
N ASN A 53 -6.55 3.90 -4.61
CA ASN A 53 -7.81 4.24 -3.95
C ASN A 53 -7.94 5.74 -3.64
N GLY A 54 -6.84 6.49 -3.68
CA GLY A 54 -6.85 7.93 -3.41
C GLY A 54 -7.04 8.30 -1.94
N ASN A 55 -6.75 7.39 -1.00
CA ASN A 55 -6.95 7.67 0.43
C ASN A 55 -5.66 8.17 1.09
N ILE A 56 -5.55 9.50 1.22
CA ILE A 56 -4.43 10.19 1.87
C ILE A 56 -4.20 9.70 3.31
N GLU A 57 -5.25 9.48 4.10
CA GLU A 57 -5.09 9.10 5.51
C GLU A 57 -4.44 7.71 5.68
N ILE A 58 -4.80 6.77 4.80
CA ILE A 58 -4.18 5.44 4.78
C ILE A 58 -2.72 5.53 4.29
N ILE A 59 -2.45 6.39 3.30
CA ILE A 59 -1.10 6.61 2.79
C ILE A 59 -0.20 7.14 3.91
N ILE A 60 -0.65 8.18 4.61
CA ILE A 60 0.10 8.74 5.75
C ILE A 60 0.35 7.67 6.81
N ALA A 61 -0.68 6.89 7.19
CA ALA A 61 -0.51 5.83 8.20
C ALA A 61 0.50 4.75 7.78
N LEU A 62 0.59 4.43 6.49
CA LEU A 62 1.58 3.50 5.95
C LEU A 62 2.99 4.13 5.98
N LEU A 63 3.14 5.39 5.56
CA LEU A 63 4.41 6.12 5.55
C LEU A 63 4.98 6.31 6.96
N GLU A 64 4.14 6.65 7.94
CA GLU A 64 4.50 6.75 9.36
C GLU A 64 5.09 5.46 9.93
N LYS A 65 4.76 4.32 9.31
CA LYS A 65 5.27 2.99 9.70
C LYS A 65 6.43 2.51 8.84
N GLY A 66 6.98 3.36 7.98
CA GLY A 66 8.13 3.07 7.13
C GLY A 66 7.77 2.40 5.80
N ALA A 67 6.61 2.71 5.23
CA ALA A 67 6.30 2.25 3.89
C ALA A 67 7.26 2.86 2.85
N GLU A 68 7.79 2.01 1.97
CA GLU A 68 8.72 2.42 0.91
C GLU A 68 7.95 2.92 -0.32
N VAL A 69 8.17 4.18 -0.68
CA VAL A 69 7.57 4.83 -1.87
C VAL A 69 8.19 4.36 -3.19
N THR A 70 9.38 3.74 -3.14
CA THR A 70 10.17 3.32 -4.31
C THR A 70 9.88 1.89 -4.76
N LEU A 71 8.98 1.18 -4.09
CA LEU A 71 8.62 -0.20 -4.45
C LEU A 71 7.95 -0.22 -5.82
N ARG A 72 8.38 -1.16 -6.67
CA ARG A 72 7.81 -1.35 -8.00
C ARG A 72 6.98 -2.62 -8.05
N MET A 73 5.74 -2.49 -8.53
CA MET A 73 4.93 -3.66 -8.88
C MET A 73 5.29 -4.20 -10.28
N GLU A 74 4.69 -5.33 -10.63
CA GLU A 74 4.75 -5.89 -11.98
C GLU A 74 4.31 -4.83 -13.01
N GLY A 75 5.10 -4.66 -14.07
CA GLY A 75 4.96 -3.53 -15.01
C GLY A 75 5.77 -2.29 -14.64
N GLY A 76 6.54 -2.32 -13.53
CA GLY A 76 7.52 -1.30 -13.18
C GLY A 76 6.96 -0.03 -12.54
N LYS A 77 5.64 0.01 -12.30
CA LYS A 77 4.95 1.17 -11.73
C LYS A 77 5.23 1.34 -10.24
N LEU A 78 5.41 2.59 -9.83
CA LEU A 78 5.46 3.05 -8.45
C LEU A 78 4.05 3.32 -7.91
N PRO A 79 3.88 3.43 -6.58
CA PRO A 79 2.66 3.95 -5.99
C PRO A 79 2.27 5.34 -6.53
N ALA A 80 3.25 6.24 -6.72
CA ALA A 80 3.01 7.58 -7.28
C ALA A 80 2.43 7.53 -8.71
N ASP A 81 2.92 6.59 -9.55
CA ASP A 81 2.42 6.42 -10.92
C ASP A 81 0.94 6.05 -10.92
N LEU A 82 0.53 5.15 -10.01
CA LEU A 82 -0.88 4.74 -9.89
C LEU A 82 -1.78 5.90 -9.43
N ALA A 83 -1.30 6.73 -8.49
CA ALA A 83 -2.04 7.92 -8.08
C ALA A 83 -2.20 8.93 -9.22
N ALA A 84 -1.13 9.17 -9.98
CA ALA A 84 -1.15 10.06 -11.14
C ALA A 84 -2.12 9.56 -12.22
N GLU A 85 -2.10 8.27 -12.55
CA GLU A 85 -3.02 7.64 -13.50
C GLU A 85 -4.50 7.74 -13.08
N LYS A 86 -4.77 7.84 -11.78
CA LYS A 86 -6.12 8.05 -11.22
C LYS A 86 -6.50 9.51 -11.07
N GLY A 87 -5.59 10.44 -11.34
CA GLY A 87 -5.82 11.88 -11.21
C GLY A 87 -5.66 12.41 -9.78
N PHE A 88 -5.04 11.65 -8.88
CA PHE A 88 -4.78 12.08 -7.51
C PHE A 88 -3.42 12.80 -7.42
N ALA A 89 -3.35 14.01 -7.99
CA ALA A 89 -2.11 14.78 -8.09
C ALA A 89 -1.40 14.99 -6.74
N GLU A 90 -2.14 15.40 -5.70
CA GLU A 90 -1.59 15.60 -4.35
C GLU A 90 -0.97 14.31 -3.79
N ILE A 91 -1.62 13.17 -4.00
CA ILE A 91 -1.07 11.87 -3.57
C ILE A 91 0.17 11.51 -4.37
N ALA A 92 0.15 11.72 -5.69
CA ALA A 92 1.31 11.45 -6.53
C ALA A 92 2.50 12.26 -6.06
N GLU A 93 2.30 13.54 -5.70
CA GLU A 93 3.33 14.40 -5.13
C GLU A 93 3.88 13.89 -3.79
N ILE A 94 3.00 13.51 -2.86
CA ILE A 94 3.41 12.93 -1.55
C ILE A 94 4.25 11.66 -1.74
N LEU A 95 3.97 10.88 -2.78
CA LEU A 95 4.60 9.58 -3.03
C LEU A 95 5.80 9.65 -3.98
N MET A 96 6.17 10.83 -4.48
CA MET A 96 7.36 10.94 -5.31
C MET A 96 8.61 10.61 -4.47
N PRO A 97 9.52 9.76 -4.97
CA PRO A 97 10.81 9.53 -4.33
C PRO A 97 11.59 10.84 -4.21
N GLU A 98 12.28 11.06 -3.09
CA GLU A 98 13.29 12.12 -3.00
C GLU A 98 14.58 11.66 -3.73
N ASP A 99 15.21 12.60 -4.45
CA ASP A 99 16.44 12.38 -5.24
C ASP A 99 17.72 12.25 -4.39
#